data_AF-A0A1Y5LG57-F1
#
_entry.id   AF-A0A1Y5LG57-F1
#
_cell.length_a   1.000
_cell.length_b   1.000
_cell.length_c   1.000
_cell.angle_alpha   90.00
_cell.angle_beta   90.00
_cell.angle_gamma   90.00
#
_symmetry.space_group_name_H-M   'P 1'
#
loop_
_entity.id
_entity.type
_entity.pdbx_description
1 polymer ?
#
loop_
_entity_poly.entity_id
_entity_poly.type
_entity_poly.pdbx_seq_one_letter_code
_entity_poly.pdbx_strand_id
1 'polypeptide(L)'
;MTDDGTALIVVDAANVVGSRPDGWWRDRAGAARRLLVQLGALEQHLDRPAEVVVVIEGAAKAAVTGEPDREFDGLRVVAAPGSGDDAIVDVVAAAAEDSDRPITVVTADRGLRARVEALGARTVGPRWLFARIDAERS
;
A
#
# COMPACT_ATOMS: atom_id res chain seq x y z
N MET A 1 -9.77 25.55 -0.47
CA MET A 1 -8.38 25.15 -0.73
C MET A 1 -8.37 23.64 -0.89
N THR A 2 -8.78 23.16 -2.05
CA THR A 2 -8.56 21.77 -2.45
C THR A 2 -7.11 21.72 -2.88
N ASP A 3 -6.27 21.07 -2.09
CA ASP A 3 -4.90 20.78 -2.47
C ASP A 3 -4.93 19.96 -3.76
N ASP A 4 -4.46 20.57 -4.86
CA ASP A 4 -4.39 20.00 -6.22
C ASP A 4 -3.23 19.00 -6.35
N GLY A 5 -2.60 18.60 -5.24
CA GLY A 5 -1.59 17.56 -5.19
C GLY A 5 -2.21 16.16 -5.32
N THR A 6 -1.62 15.32 -6.18
CA THR A 6 -1.93 13.89 -6.24
C THR A 6 -1.85 13.30 -4.83
N ALA A 7 -2.91 12.67 -4.34
CA ALA A 7 -2.90 12.08 -3.00
C ALA A 7 -1.89 10.92 -2.90
N LEU A 8 -1.46 10.54 -1.70
CA LEU A 8 -0.61 9.36 -1.49
C LEU A 8 -1.38 8.28 -0.74
N ILE A 9 -1.36 7.05 -1.26
CA ILE A 9 -1.84 5.86 -0.55
C ILE A 9 -0.65 4.94 -0.31
N VAL A 10 -0.30 4.70 0.96
CA VAL A 10 0.74 3.75 1.35
C VAL A 10 0.08 2.48 1.87
N VAL A 11 0.38 1.34 1.27
CA VAL A 11 -0.24 0.05 1.59
C VAL A 11 0.75 -0.85 2.31
N ASP A 12 0.39 -1.27 3.50
CA ASP A 12 1.07 -2.33 4.24
C ASP A 12 0.68 -3.70 3.64
N ALA A 13 1.52 -4.25 2.78
CA ALA A 13 1.19 -5.49 2.07
C ALA A 13 1.07 -6.67 3.04
N ALA A 14 1.92 -6.74 4.07
CA ALA A 14 1.90 -7.85 5.03
C ALA A 14 0.59 -7.85 5.83
N ASN A 15 0.16 -6.68 6.30
CA ASN A 15 -1.11 -6.54 7.01
C ASN A 15 -2.33 -6.80 6.11
N VAL A 16 -2.33 -6.28 4.88
CA VAL A 16 -3.42 -6.48 3.93
C VAL A 16 -3.56 -7.94 3.55
N VAL A 17 -2.47 -8.60 3.15
CA VAL A 17 -2.45 -10.04 2.84
C VAL A 17 -2.87 -10.85 4.08
N GLY A 18 -2.32 -10.52 5.24
CA GLY A 18 -2.64 -11.18 6.51
C GLY A 18 -4.09 -11.04 6.97
N SER A 19 -4.83 -10.06 6.42
CA SER A 19 -6.23 -9.81 6.80
C SER A 19 -7.24 -10.76 6.13
N ARG A 20 -6.83 -11.55 5.13
CA ARG A 20 -7.68 -12.53 4.44
C ARG A 20 -7.19 -13.97 4.72
N PRO A 21 -8.09 -14.92 5.02
CA PRO A 21 -7.74 -16.33 5.22
C PRO A 21 -7.60 -17.06 3.87
N ASP A 22 -6.73 -16.59 2.98
CA ASP A 22 -6.56 -17.09 1.61
C ASP A 22 -5.44 -18.15 1.46
N GLY A 23 -4.81 -18.55 2.58
CA GLY A 23 -3.68 -19.47 2.55
C GLY A 23 -2.30 -18.81 2.35
N TRP A 24 -2.20 -17.48 2.44
CA TRP A 24 -0.95 -16.71 2.21
C TRP A 24 0.30 -17.25 2.90
N TRP A 25 0.17 -17.91 4.05
CA TRP A 25 1.31 -18.45 4.79
C TRP A 25 2.08 -19.54 4.03
N ARG A 26 1.42 -20.22 3.08
CA ARG A 26 2.04 -21.25 2.23
C ARG A 26 2.85 -20.66 1.08
N ASP A 27 2.44 -19.49 0.60
CA ASP A 27 3.06 -18.81 -0.54
C ASP A 27 2.91 -17.29 -0.37
N ARG A 28 3.86 -16.71 0.38
CA ARG A 28 3.87 -15.27 0.67
C ARG A 28 4.13 -14.43 -0.57
N ALA A 29 5.01 -14.91 -1.46
CA ALA A 29 5.36 -14.21 -2.69
C ALA A 29 4.17 -14.18 -3.65
N GLY A 30 3.51 -15.31 -3.88
CA GLY A 30 2.31 -15.36 -4.70
C GLY A 30 1.15 -14.56 -4.11
N ALA A 31 0.98 -14.56 -2.78
CA ALA A 31 -0.04 -13.72 -2.13
C ALA A 31 0.22 -12.22 -2.33
N ALA A 32 1.46 -11.77 -2.17
CA ALA A 32 1.84 -10.39 -2.44
C ALA A 32 1.69 -10.04 -3.93
N ARG A 33 2.07 -10.94 -4.85
CA ARG A 33 1.88 -10.73 -6.28
C ARG A 33 0.40 -10.57 -6.64
N ARG A 34 -0.48 -11.41 -6.09
CA ARG A 34 -1.93 -11.29 -6.29
C ARG A 34 -2.47 -9.94 -5.80
N LEU A 35 -1.99 -9.47 -4.64
CA LEU A 35 -2.35 -8.13 -4.14
C LEU A 35 -1.88 -7.04 -5.10
N LEU A 36 -0.62 -7.09 -5.57
CA LEU A 36 -0.08 -6.10 -6.50
C LEU A 36 -0.88 -6.05 -7.82
N VAL A 37 -1.22 -7.20 -8.41
CA VAL A 37 -2.06 -7.26 -9.62
C VAL A 37 -3.43 -6.61 -9.38
N GLN A 38 -4.07 -6.87 -8.23
CA GLN A 38 -5.34 -6.25 -7.87
C GLN A 38 -5.22 -4.72 -7.68
N LEU A 39 -4.07 -4.25 -7.21
CA LEU A 39 -3.82 -2.82 -7.00
C LEU A 39 -3.45 -2.08 -8.29
N GLY A 40 -2.94 -2.77 -9.31
CA GLY A 40 -2.55 -2.14 -10.58
C GLY A 40 -3.70 -1.40 -11.29
N ALA A 41 -4.95 -1.78 -11.02
CA ALA A 41 -6.15 -1.10 -11.51
C ALA A 41 -6.78 -0.12 -10.50
N LEU A 42 -6.27 -0.03 -9.27
CA LEU A 42 -6.90 0.73 -8.19
C LEU A 42 -7.09 2.21 -8.53
N GLU A 43 -6.10 2.83 -9.20
CA GLU A 43 -6.15 4.25 -9.57
C GLU A 43 -7.43 4.63 -10.33
N GLN A 44 -7.97 3.71 -11.13
CA GLN A 44 -9.20 3.92 -11.92
C GLN A 44 -10.47 3.98 -11.06
N HIS A 45 -10.39 3.52 -9.80
CA HIS A 45 -11.50 3.42 -8.86
C HIS A 45 -11.38 4.38 -7.68
N LEU A 46 -10.38 5.26 -7.70
CA LEU A 46 -10.24 6.32 -6.71
C LEU A 46 -11.03 7.54 -7.14
N ASP A 47 -11.70 8.16 -6.16
CA ASP A 47 -12.47 9.41 -6.38
C ASP A 47 -11.59 10.59 -6.84
N ARG A 48 -10.26 10.46 -6.70
CA ARG A 48 -9.26 11.44 -7.05
C ARG A 48 -7.93 10.75 -7.41
N PRO A 49 -7.07 11.36 -8.23
CA PRO A 49 -5.74 10.83 -8.51
C PRO A 49 -4.95 10.59 -7.23
N ALA A 50 -4.34 9.41 -7.12
CA ALA A 50 -3.43 9.09 -6.03
C ALA A 50 -2.28 8.20 -6.51
N GLU A 51 -1.07 8.49 -6.05
CA GLU A 51 0.05 7.58 -6.15
C GLU A 51 -0.15 6.46 -5.14
N VAL A 52 0.01 5.21 -5.57
CA VAL A 52 -0.10 4.05 -4.70
C VAL A 52 1.29 3.47 -4.46
N VAL A 53 1.74 3.56 -3.21
CA VAL A 53 2.98 2.93 -2.73
C VAL A 53 2.64 1.65 -1.99
N VAL A 54 3.21 0.52 -2.40
CA VAL A 54 3.01 -0.76 -1.72
C VAL A 54 4.30 -1.19 -1.06
N VAL A 55 4.29 -1.33 0.27
CA VAL A 55 5.47 -1.77 1.04
C VAL A 55 5.39 -3.27 1.26
N ILE A 56 6.42 -3.99 0.78
CA ILE A 56 6.55 -5.45 0.93
C ILE A 56 7.80 -5.77 1.76
N GLU A 57 7.72 -6.81 2.59
CA GLU A 57 8.82 -7.21 3.47
C GLU A 57 9.11 -8.72 3.42
N GLY A 58 10.26 -9.11 3.97
CA GLY A 58 10.64 -10.52 4.13
C GLY A 58 10.54 -11.33 2.83
N ALA A 59 9.92 -12.51 2.92
CA ALA A 59 9.77 -13.43 1.79
C ALA A 59 8.79 -12.93 0.70
N ALA A 60 7.93 -11.96 1.01
CA ALA A 60 7.04 -11.36 0.01
C ALA A 60 7.81 -10.54 -1.05
N LYS A 61 9.04 -10.13 -0.76
CA LYS A 61 9.92 -9.42 -1.71
C LYS A 61 10.15 -10.18 -3.02
N ALA A 62 10.08 -11.51 -3.00
CA ALA A 62 10.18 -12.35 -4.19
C ALA A 62 9.01 -12.15 -5.19
N ALA A 63 7.94 -11.44 -4.81
CA ALA A 63 6.82 -11.10 -5.70
C ALA A 63 7.22 -10.16 -6.85
N VAL A 64 8.29 -9.38 -6.67
CA VAL A 64 8.77 -8.37 -7.64
C VAL A 64 10.20 -8.61 -8.08
N THR A 65 10.77 -9.79 -7.78
CA THR A 65 12.09 -10.17 -8.29
C THR A 65 11.94 -10.70 -9.71
N GLY A 66 12.51 -10.01 -10.71
CA GLY A 66 12.45 -10.39 -12.11
C GLY A 66 12.35 -9.19 -13.04
N GLU A 67 11.92 -9.42 -14.27
CA GLU A 67 11.63 -8.35 -15.23
C GLU A 67 10.48 -7.46 -14.71
N PRO A 68 10.45 -6.17 -15.08
CA PRO A 68 9.37 -5.26 -14.72
C PRO A 68 8.03 -5.82 -15.22
N ASP A 69 7.12 -6.08 -14.29
CA ASP A 69 5.79 -6.58 -14.62
C ASP A 69 4.88 -5.40 -14.97
N ARG A 70 4.41 -5.34 -16.21
CA ARG A 70 3.52 -4.26 -16.66
C ARG A 70 2.19 -4.24 -15.91
N GLU A 71 1.84 -5.35 -15.26
CA GLU A 71 0.70 -5.42 -14.34
C GLU A 71 0.85 -4.46 -13.13
N PHE A 72 2.04 -3.89 -12.89
CA PHE A 72 2.32 -2.95 -11.81
C PHE A 72 2.57 -1.51 -12.28
N ASP A 73 2.32 -1.15 -13.55
CA ASP A 73 2.72 0.14 -14.14
C ASP A 73 2.13 1.40 -13.44
N GLY A 74 1.10 1.23 -12.59
CA GLY A 74 0.53 2.29 -11.73
C GLY A 74 0.96 2.22 -10.25
N LEU A 75 1.90 1.34 -9.89
CA LEU A 75 2.30 1.09 -8.51
C LEU A 75 3.77 1.41 -8.29
N ARG A 76 4.05 2.12 -7.20
CA ARG A 76 5.40 2.20 -6.65
C ARG A 76 5.58 1.12 -5.58
N VAL A 77 6.33 0.07 -5.88
CA VAL A 77 6.60 -1.00 -4.90
C VAL A 77 7.90 -0.72 -4.15
N VAL A 78 7.84 -0.73 -2.82
CA VAL A 78 8.98 -0.54 -1.92
C VAL A 78 9.28 -1.84 -1.19
N ALA A 79 10.44 -2.42 -1.48
CA ALA A 79 10.93 -3.59 -0.77
C ALA A 79 11.65 -3.18 0.51
N ALA A 80 11.04 -3.41 1.67
CA ALA A 80 11.61 -3.05 2.96
C ALA A 80 12.94 -3.81 3.20
N PRO A 81 14.04 -3.10 3.53
CA PRO A 81 15.31 -3.75 3.85
C PRO A 81 15.21 -4.55 5.15
N GLY A 82 14.50 -4.00 6.14
CA GLY A 82 14.17 -4.63 7.42
C GLY A 82 12.66 -4.80 7.61
N SER A 83 12.10 -4.10 8.59
CA SER A 83 10.68 -4.10 8.90
C SER A 83 9.87 -3.27 7.90
N GLY A 84 8.71 -3.78 7.50
CA GLY A 84 7.72 -3.04 6.72
C GLY A 84 7.24 -1.77 7.43
N ASP A 85 7.03 -1.82 8.75
CA ASP A 85 6.56 -0.67 9.54
C ASP A 85 7.52 0.51 9.45
N ASP A 86 8.82 0.26 9.59
CA ASP A 86 9.84 1.31 9.51
C ASP A 86 9.91 1.89 8.09
N ALA A 87 9.86 1.04 7.07
CA ALA A 87 9.82 1.50 5.68
C ALA A 87 8.56 2.33 5.35
N ILE A 88 7.40 1.98 5.93
CA ILE A 88 6.17 2.78 5.78
C ILE A 88 6.34 4.14 6.45
N VAL A 89 6.88 4.19 7.67
CA VAL A 89 7.13 5.44 8.38
C VAL A 89 8.09 6.34 7.59
N ASP A 90 9.16 5.77 7.02
CA ASP A 90 10.12 6.52 6.21
C ASP A 90 9.46 7.09 4.93
N VAL A 91 8.62 6.31 4.25
CA VAL A 91 7.87 6.79 3.08
C VAL A 91 6.91 7.91 3.44
N VAL A 92 6.18 7.78 4.56
CA VAL A 92 5.24 8.81 5.03
C VAL A 92 5.98 10.09 5.42
N ALA A 93 7.10 9.97 6.13
CA ALA A 93 7.91 11.10 6.55
C ALA A 93 8.43 11.88 5.34
N ALA A 94 9.03 11.20 4.37
CA ALA A 94 9.53 11.84 3.15
C ALA A 94 8.41 12.56 2.38
N ALA A 95 7.24 11.92 2.22
CA ALA A 95 6.13 12.52 1.51
C ALA A 95 5.53 13.75 2.22
N ALA A 96 5.54 13.75 3.56
CA ALA A 96 5.06 14.86 4.38
C ALA A 96 6.03 16.06 4.37
N GLU A 97 7.33 15.83 4.16
CA GLU A 97 8.32 16.90 4.00
C GLU A 97 8.23 17.56 2.61
N ASP A 98 7.95 16.77 1.58
CA ASP A 98 7.98 17.22 0.18
C ASP A 98 6.72 18.01 -0.24
N SER A 99 5.57 17.80 0.42
CA SER A 99 4.30 18.45 0.04
C SER A 99 3.21 18.33 1.11
N ASP A 100 2.25 19.26 1.12
CA ASP A 100 1.02 19.18 1.93
C ASP A 100 -0.02 18.17 1.38
N ARG A 101 0.42 17.20 0.55
CA ARG A 101 -0.47 16.24 -0.11
C ARG A 101 -1.19 15.36 0.91
N PRO A 102 -2.46 14.99 0.67
CA PRO A 102 -3.15 14.06 1.57
C PRO A 102 -2.53 12.65 1.57
N ILE A 103 -2.01 12.19 2.71
CA ILE A 103 -1.45 10.85 2.89
C ILE A 103 -2.45 9.93 3.59
N THR A 104 -2.62 8.72 3.06
CA THR A 104 -3.46 7.66 3.66
C THR A 104 -2.68 6.36 3.75
N VAL A 105 -2.56 5.80 4.96
CA VAL A 105 -1.90 4.50 5.20
C VAL A 105 -2.94 3.41 5.39
N VAL A 106 -2.85 2.34 4.61
CA VAL A 106 -3.71 1.16 4.73
C VAL A 106 -3.03 0.15 5.63
N THR A 107 -3.45 0.08 6.89
CA THR A 107 -3.00 -0.94 7.85
C THR A 107 -4.02 -1.11 8.98
N ALA A 108 -4.07 -2.30 9.58
CA ALA A 108 -4.80 -2.59 10.81
C ALA A 108 -3.90 -2.59 12.06
N ASP A 109 -2.57 -2.45 11.90
CA ASP A 109 -1.64 -2.44 13.03
C ASP A 109 -1.78 -1.14 13.84
N ARG A 110 -2.00 -1.26 15.15
CA ARG A 110 -2.23 -0.10 16.02
C ARG A 110 -0.95 0.69 16.32
N GLY A 111 0.19 0.01 16.40
CA GLY A 111 1.48 0.65 16.66
C GLY A 111 1.91 1.47 15.47
N LEU A 112 1.82 0.89 14.26
CA LEU A 112 2.12 1.60 13.03
C LEU A 112 1.19 2.80 12.82
N ARG A 113 -0.12 2.64 13.07
CA ARG A 113 -1.10 3.74 12.99
C ARG A 113 -0.67 4.95 13.82
N ALA A 114 -0.34 4.73 15.09
CA ALA A 114 0.08 5.81 15.98
C ALA A 114 1.33 6.54 15.44
N ARG A 115 2.30 5.80 14.87
CA ARG A 115 3.53 6.37 14.30
C ARG A 115 3.25 7.24 13.07
N VAL A 116 2.43 6.77 12.14
CA VAL A 116 2.16 7.52 10.89
C VAL A 116 1.17 8.68 11.09
N GLU A 117 0.23 8.55 12.03
CA GLU A 117 -0.69 9.64 12.38
C GLU A 117 0.06 10.82 13.04
N ALA A 118 1.12 10.54 13.80
CA ALA A 118 2.01 11.57 14.33
C ALA A 118 2.73 12.37 13.23
N LEU A 119 2.83 11.82 12.01
CA LEU A 119 3.38 12.47 10.83
C LEU A 119 2.31 13.16 9.96
N GLY A 120 1.05 13.20 10.43
CA GLY A 120 -0.06 13.84 9.71
C GLY A 120 -0.78 12.94 8.70
N ALA A 121 -0.41 11.65 8.59
CA ALA A 121 -1.13 10.72 7.74
C ALA A 121 -2.46 10.28 8.36
N ARG A 122 -3.45 9.99 7.51
CA ARG A 122 -4.69 9.30 7.93
C ARG A 122 -4.50 7.80 7.81
N THR A 123 -5.20 7.03 8.63
CA THR A 123 -5.14 5.57 8.57
C THR A 123 -6.48 4.94 8.23
N VAL A 124 -6.45 3.87 7.44
CA VAL A 124 -7.63 3.06 7.09
C VAL A 124 -7.27 1.58 7.18
N GLY A 125 -8.27 0.72 7.39
CA GLY A 125 -8.03 -0.73 7.44
C GLY A 125 -8.09 -1.40 6.06
N PRO A 126 -7.61 -2.66 5.94
CA PRO A 126 -7.64 -3.42 4.68
C PRO A 126 -9.03 -3.53 4.02
N ARG A 127 -10.11 -3.52 4.82
CA ARG A 127 -11.49 -3.51 4.27
C ARG A 127 -11.79 -2.32 3.38
N TRP A 128 -11.22 -1.15 3.69
CA TRP A 128 -11.39 0.06 2.88
C TRP A 128 -10.77 -0.11 1.49
N LEU A 129 -9.62 -0.78 1.43
CA LEU A 129 -8.89 -1.07 0.19
C LEU A 129 -9.67 -2.09 -0.64
N PHE A 130 -10.08 -3.19 -0.02
CA PHE A 130 -10.85 -4.23 -0.72
C PHE A 130 -12.20 -3.74 -1.23
N ALA A 131 -12.89 -2.86 -0.51
CA ALA A 131 -14.14 -2.28 -1.01
C ALA A 131 -13.95 -1.51 -2.34
N ARG A 132 -12.77 -0.94 -2.58
CA ARG A 132 -12.43 -0.24 -3.84
C ARG A 132 -11.97 -1.19 -4.94
N ILE A 133 -11.22 -2.24 -4.57
CA ILE A 133 -10.83 -3.30 -5.51
C ILE A 133 -12.08 -4.07 -5.97
N ASP A 134 -12.96 -4.45 -5.05
CA ASP A 134 -14.13 -5.28 -5.37
C ASP A 134 -15.21 -4.47 -6.14
N ALA A 135 -15.22 -3.14 -6.03
CA ALA A 135 -16.06 -2.25 -6.85
C ALA A 135 -15.69 -2.27 -8.34
N GLU A 136 -14.49 -2.74 -8.72
CA GLU A 136 -14.11 -3.06 -10.11
C GLU A 136 -15.00 -4.15 -10.72
N ARG A 137 -15.47 -5.10 -9.89
CA ARG A 137 -16.06 -6.36 -10.36
C ARG A 137 -17.59 -6.39 -10.43
N SER A 138 -18.26 -5.27 -10.13
CA SER A 138 -19.74 -5.12 -10.20
C SER A 138 -20.14 -4.17 -11.31
#